data_AF-A0A9P3PCF5-F1
#
_entry.id   AF-A0A9P3PCF5-F1
#
_cell.length_a   1.000
_cell.length_b   1.000
_cell.length_c   1.000
_cell.angle_alpha   90.00
_cell.angle_beta   90.00
_cell.angle_gamma   90.00
#
_symmetry.space_group_name_H-M   'P 1'
#
loop_
_entity.id
_entity.type
_entity.pdbx_description
1 polymer ?
#
loop_
_entity_poly.entity_id
_entity_poly.type
_entity_poly.pdbx_seq_one_letter_code
_entity_poly.pdbx_strand_id
1 'polypeptide(L)'
;MPRFDGPYEVTHVHPESSSYTLKLPDGVNVFPTFHASLLKRYEANDNDLFPSRMLSMPGPIVTEDGEEEFFIDKIVDERNRERGKQYLIRWRGYGPEHDLWRPGREMEDTEALDVWLKR
;
A
#
# COMPACT_ATOMS: atom_id res chain seq x y z
N MET A 1 -6.75 -22.13 5.67
CA MET A 1 -6.87 -20.83 6.35
C MET A 1 -5.49 -20.33 6.73
N PRO A 2 -5.20 -19.02 6.61
CA PRO A 2 -3.93 -18.46 7.05
C PRO A 2 -3.75 -18.69 8.56
N ARG A 3 -2.51 -18.97 8.99
CA ARG A 3 -2.20 -19.29 10.40
C ARG A 3 -2.19 -18.06 11.31
N PHE A 4 -1.94 -16.88 10.74
CA PHE A 4 -1.91 -15.59 11.41
C PHE A 4 -2.65 -14.58 10.54
N ASP A 5 -3.32 -13.63 11.18
CA ASP A 5 -4.05 -12.56 10.50
C ASP A 5 -3.31 -11.23 10.67
N GLY A 6 -3.18 -10.52 9.55
CA GLY A 6 -2.57 -9.20 9.43
C GLY A 6 -1.10 -9.05 9.89
N PRO A 7 -0.41 -8.04 9.37
CA PRO A 7 0.35 -7.16 10.23
C PRO A 7 -0.59 -6.13 10.85
N TYR A 8 -0.58 -6.02 12.18
CA TYR A 8 -1.25 -4.94 12.89
C TYR A 8 -0.25 -4.12 13.69
N GLU A 9 -0.47 -2.81 13.73
CA GLU A 9 0.35 -1.91 14.54
C GLU A 9 0.03 -2.09 16.03
N VAL A 10 1.06 -2.14 16.86
CA VAL A 10 0.91 -2.13 18.32
C VAL A 10 0.70 -0.68 18.77
N THR A 11 -0.45 -0.40 19.39
CA THR A 11 -0.78 0.93 19.93
C THR A 11 -0.39 1.08 21.38
N HIS A 12 -0.55 0.02 22.18
CA HIS A 12 -0.22 0.02 23.61
C HIS A 12 0.48 -1.28 24.00
N VAL A 13 1.40 -1.16 24.97
CA VAL A 13 2.17 -2.28 25.53
C VAL A 13 1.87 -2.37 27.01
N HIS A 14 1.58 -3.57 27.49
CA HIS A 14 1.31 -3.92 28.88
C HIS A 14 2.35 -4.93 29.37
N PRO A 15 3.55 -4.49 29.78
CA PRO A 15 4.64 -5.39 30.16
C PRO A 15 4.30 -6.30 31.35
N GLU A 16 3.48 -5.80 32.28
CA GLU A 16 3.07 -6.50 33.50
C GLU A 16 2.29 -7.78 33.24
N SER A 17 1.54 -7.81 32.13
CA SER A 17 0.70 -8.93 31.73
C SER A 17 1.11 -9.53 30.40
N SER A 18 2.29 -9.13 29.88
CA SER A 18 2.78 -9.53 28.56
C SER A 18 1.73 -9.38 27.44
N SER A 19 0.92 -8.34 27.50
CA SER A 19 -0.20 -8.10 26.59
C SER A 19 0.02 -6.84 25.74
N TYR A 20 -0.54 -6.82 24.55
CA TYR A 20 -0.35 -5.76 23.57
C TYR A 20 -1.68 -5.43 22.91
N THR A 21 -1.97 -4.14 22.76
CA THR A 21 -3.17 -3.66 22.07
C THR A 21 -2.85 -3.33 20.63
N LEU A 22 -3.58 -3.94 19.70
CA LEU A 22 -3.40 -3.79 18.26
C LEU A 22 -4.38 -2.77 17.67
N LYS A 23 -3.94 -2.06 16.63
CA LYS A 23 -4.80 -1.22 15.78
C LYS A 23 -5.55 -2.12 14.80
N LEU A 24 -6.72 -2.59 15.22
CA LEU A 24 -7.60 -3.38 14.36
C LEU A 24 -8.43 -2.47 13.43
N PRO A 25 -8.89 -2.97 12.26
CA PRO A 25 -9.78 -2.22 11.37
C PRO A 25 -11.11 -1.86 12.05
N ASP A 26 -11.73 -0.76 11.62
CA ASP A 26 -13.06 -0.40 12.12
C ASP A 26 -14.09 -1.46 11.71
N GLY A 27 -14.87 -1.96 12.67
CA GLY A 27 -15.93 -2.96 12.44
C GLY A 27 -15.63 -4.38 12.92
N VAL A 28 -14.42 -4.67 13.42
CA VAL A 28 -14.17 -5.97 14.10
C VAL A 28 -14.71 -5.94 15.52
N ASN A 29 -15.61 -6.86 15.85
CA ASN A 29 -16.15 -7.05 17.19
C ASN A 29 -15.25 -7.97 18.03
N VAL A 30 -13.97 -7.62 18.15
CA VAL A 30 -12.97 -8.37 18.91
C VAL A 30 -12.22 -7.41 19.83
N PHE A 31 -11.90 -7.86 21.04
CA PHE A 31 -11.09 -7.07 21.95
C PHE A 31 -9.67 -6.88 21.37
N PRO A 32 -9.16 -5.64 21.25
CA PRO A 32 -7.93 -5.37 20.52
C PRO A 32 -6.66 -5.78 21.28
N THR A 33 -6.76 -6.20 22.54
CA THR A 33 -5.61 -6.57 23.37
C THR A 33 -5.41 -8.09 23.41
N PHE A 34 -4.21 -8.52 23.05
CA PHE A 34 -3.82 -9.92 22.96
C PHE A 34 -2.55 -10.19 23.77
N HIS A 35 -2.43 -11.38 24.34
CA HIS A 35 -1.21 -11.83 25.00
C HIS A 35 -0.10 -12.11 23.97
N ALA A 36 1.17 -11.87 24.34
CA ALA A 36 2.35 -12.04 23.50
C ALA A 36 2.42 -13.40 22.79
N SER A 37 1.95 -14.47 23.44
CA SER A 37 1.96 -15.83 22.90
C SER A 37 1.07 -16.02 21.67
N LEU A 38 0.08 -15.14 21.47
CA LEU A 38 -0.82 -15.14 20.30
C LEU A 38 -0.29 -14.25 19.16
N LEU A 39 0.76 -13.48 19.43
CA LEU A 39 1.31 -12.53 18.49
C LEU A 39 2.59 -13.09 17.88
N LYS A 40 2.80 -12.75 16.62
CA LYS A 40 4.06 -12.99 15.94
C LYS A 40 4.56 -11.67 15.38
N ARG A 41 5.85 -11.39 15.60
CA ARG A 41 6.49 -10.24 14.98
C ARG A 41 6.35 -10.37 13.46
N TYR A 42 5.84 -9.31 12.84
CA TYR A 42 5.83 -9.21 11.40
C TYR A 42 7.26 -8.96 10.90
N GLU A 43 7.71 -9.81 9.99
CA GLU A 43 8.96 -9.64 9.26
C GLU A 43 8.59 -9.45 7.80
N ALA A 44 8.94 -8.29 7.24
CA ALA A 44 8.71 -8.02 5.83
C ALA A 44 9.49 -9.02 4.97
N ASN A 45 8.92 -9.40 3.83
CA ASN A 45 9.61 -10.27 2.90
C ASN A 45 10.83 -9.56 2.31
N ASP A 46 11.99 -10.23 2.35
CA ASP A 46 13.15 -9.82 1.57
C ASP A 46 12.93 -10.31 0.13
N ASN A 47 12.70 -9.38 -0.78
CA ASN A 47 12.36 -9.69 -2.17
C ASN A 47 13.57 -10.18 -2.98
N ASP A 48 14.79 -9.83 -2.57
CA ASP A 48 16.02 -10.27 -3.24
C ASP A 48 16.33 -11.73 -2.87
N LEU A 49 16.08 -12.10 -1.61
CA LEU A 49 16.32 -13.46 -1.10
C LEU A 49 15.14 -14.41 -1.34
N PHE A 50 13.90 -13.91 -1.31
CA PHE A 50 12.69 -14.72 -1.39
C PHE A 50 11.64 -14.14 -2.36
N PRO A 51 11.95 -14.07 -3.67
CA PRO A 51 11.02 -13.52 -4.67
C PRO A 51 9.70 -14.29 -4.75
N SER A 52 9.70 -15.61 -4.47
CA SER A 52 8.49 -16.43 -4.48
C SER A 52 7.51 -16.17 -3.33
N ARG A 53 7.92 -15.40 -2.31
CA ARG A 53 7.07 -14.98 -1.19
C ARG A 53 6.49 -13.58 -1.40
N MET A 54 6.81 -12.91 -2.50
CA MET A 54 6.18 -11.65 -2.85
C MET A 54 4.68 -11.87 -2.97
N LEU A 55 3.91 -11.00 -2.31
CA LEU A 55 2.46 -10.96 -2.51
C LEU A 55 2.20 -10.69 -3.99
N SER A 56 1.24 -11.41 -4.57
CA SER A 56 0.79 -11.15 -5.94
C SER A 56 0.38 -9.69 -6.05
N MET A 57 0.85 -9.02 -7.12
CA MET A 57 0.52 -7.63 -7.36
C MET A 57 -1.00 -7.47 -7.42
N PRO A 58 -1.57 -6.43 -6.78
CA PRO A 58 -3.01 -6.20 -6.85
C PRO A 58 -3.41 -6.01 -8.30
N GLY A 59 -4.38 -6.80 -8.78
CA GLY A 59 -4.93 -6.62 -10.12
C GLY A 59 -5.60 -5.26 -10.29
N PRO A 60 -5.93 -4.86 -11.53
CA PRO A 60 -6.68 -3.63 -11.76
C PRO A 60 -8.03 -3.68 -11.06
N ILE A 61 -8.48 -2.51 -10.60
CA ILE A 61 -9.87 -2.25 -10.28
C ILE A 61 -10.58 -2.06 -11.62
N VAL A 62 -11.66 -2.79 -11.83
CA VAL A 62 -12.51 -2.57 -13.02
C VAL A 62 -13.62 -1.61 -12.60
N THR A 63 -13.68 -0.45 -13.26
CA THR A 63 -14.73 0.56 -13.03
C THR A 63 -16.09 0.09 -13.58
N GLU A 64 -17.18 0.78 -13.23
CA GLU A 64 -18.52 0.49 -13.78
C GLU A 64 -18.57 0.60 -15.31
N ASP A 65 -17.70 1.43 -15.89
CA ASP A 65 -17.54 1.64 -17.34
C ASP A 65 -16.63 0.58 -18.01
N GLY A 66 -16.07 -0.35 -17.22
CA GLY A 66 -15.19 -1.42 -17.71
C GLY A 66 -13.74 -0.99 -17.93
N GLU A 67 -13.33 0.16 -17.42
CA GLU A 67 -11.95 0.62 -17.49
C GLU A 67 -11.10 0.03 -16.35
N GLU A 68 -9.85 -0.29 -16.64
CA GLU A 68 -8.90 -0.82 -15.65
C GLU A 68 -8.12 0.32 -14.98
N GLU A 69 -8.33 0.48 -13.68
CA GLU A 69 -7.63 1.44 -12.83
C GLU A 69 -6.64 0.75 -11.88
N PHE A 70 -5.49 1.38 -11.66
CA PHE A 70 -4.45 0.88 -10.78
C PHE A 70 -4.16 1.89 -9.68
N PHE A 71 -3.94 1.40 -8.46
CA PHE A 71 -3.54 2.26 -7.36
C PHE A 71 -2.16 2.88 -7.62
N ILE A 72 -2.08 4.20 -7.47
CA ILE A 72 -0.83 4.94 -7.57
C ILE A 72 -0.10 4.87 -6.21
N ASP A 73 1.19 4.53 -6.24
CA ASP A 73 2.07 4.64 -5.07
C ASP A 73 2.59 6.08 -4.93
N LYS A 74 3.21 6.60 -6.00
CA LYS A 74 3.75 7.97 -6.04
C LYS A 74 4.07 8.42 -7.47
N ILE A 75 4.20 9.74 -7.63
CA ILE A 75 4.86 10.34 -8.79
C ILE A 75 6.37 10.30 -8.57
N VAL A 76 7.10 9.78 -9.56
CA VAL A 76 8.56 9.61 -9.54
C VAL A 76 9.27 10.76 -10.25
N ASP A 77 8.66 11.28 -11.31
CA ASP A 77 9.26 12.32 -12.15
C ASP A 77 8.20 13.15 -12.90
N GLU A 78 8.57 14.34 -13.36
CA GLU A 78 7.75 15.27 -14.14
C GLU A 78 8.50 15.71 -15.41
N ARG A 79 7.80 15.77 -16.55
CA ARG A 79 8.35 16.36 -17.77
C ARG A 79 7.35 17.22 -18.53
N ASN A 80 7.86 18.26 -19.20
CA ASN A 80 7.07 19.07 -20.13
C ASN A 80 7.17 18.51 -21.57
N ARG A 81 6.03 18.37 -22.24
CA ARG A 81 5.90 18.03 -23.66
C ARG A 81 5.05 19.08 -24.37
N GLU A 82 5.02 19.03 -25.70
CA GLU A 82 4.23 19.95 -26.54
C GLU A 82 2.73 19.97 -26.18
N ARG A 83 2.21 18.87 -25.61
CA ARG A 83 0.81 18.72 -25.19
C ARG A 83 0.59 18.89 -23.67
N GLY A 84 1.54 19.50 -22.97
CA GLY A 84 1.48 19.76 -21.53
C GLY A 84 2.39 18.86 -20.70
N LYS A 85 2.18 18.91 -19.37
CA LYS A 85 2.94 18.13 -18.39
C LYS A 85 2.59 16.64 -18.45
N GLN A 86 3.59 15.81 -18.21
CA GLN A 86 3.44 14.38 -17.98
C GLN A 86 4.12 14.00 -16.67
N TYR A 87 3.58 12.99 -16.01
CA TYR A 87 4.09 12.48 -14.74
C TYR A 87 4.44 11.01 -14.88
N LEU A 88 5.60 10.61 -14.34
CA LEU A 88 6.02 9.21 -14.28
C LEU A 88 5.41 8.60 -13.01
N ILE A 89 4.53 7.63 -13.19
CA ILE A 89 3.78 7.01 -12.10
C ILE A 89 4.46 5.72 -11.67
N ARG A 90 4.69 5.56 -10.36
CA ARG A 90 4.89 4.25 -9.73
C ARG A 90 3.55 3.72 -9.23
N TRP A 91 3.21 2.50 -9.62
CA TRP A 91 1.98 1.83 -9.19
C TRP A 91 2.21 1.05 -7.89
N ARG A 92 1.19 1.00 -7.05
CA ARG A 92 1.25 0.34 -5.75
C ARG A 92 1.38 -1.17 -5.93
N GLY A 93 2.47 -1.72 -5.40
CA GLY A 93 2.78 -3.15 -5.53
C GLY A 93 3.51 -3.52 -6.81
N TYR A 94 3.83 -2.55 -7.68
CA TYR A 94 4.61 -2.76 -8.90
C TYR A 94 6.00 -2.11 -8.79
N GLY A 95 7.00 -2.75 -9.40
CA GLY A 95 8.36 -2.22 -9.45
C GLY A 95 8.55 -1.14 -10.51
N PRO A 96 9.74 -0.49 -10.53
CA PRO A 96 10.10 0.53 -11.50
C PRO A 96 9.95 0.13 -12.97
N GLU A 97 10.04 -1.16 -13.26
CA GLU A 97 9.84 -1.74 -14.59
C GLU A 97 8.44 -1.51 -15.16
N HIS A 98 7.46 -1.22 -14.30
CA HIS A 98 6.08 -0.93 -14.67
C HIS A 98 5.73 0.55 -14.64
N ASP A 99 6.70 1.44 -14.39
CA ASP A 99 6.46 2.87 -14.38
C ASP A 99 6.05 3.38 -15.76
N LEU A 100 4.99 4.19 -15.81
CA LEU A 100 4.47 4.74 -17.06
C LEU A 100 4.28 6.25 -16.96
N TRP A 101 4.59 6.94 -18.06
CA TRP A 101 4.31 8.36 -18.20
C TRP A 101 2.83 8.57 -18.53
N ARG A 102 2.11 9.24 -17.64
CA ARG A 102 0.71 9.65 -17.86
C ARG A 102 0.60 11.15 -18.10
N PRO A 103 -0.34 11.59 -18.96
CA PRO A 103 -0.58 13.01 -19.17
C PRO A 103 -1.20 13.64 -17.91
N GLY A 104 -0.91 14.92 -17.67
CA GLY A 104 -1.39 15.62 -16.47
C GLY A 104 -2.91 15.56 -16.28
N ARG A 105 -3.68 15.59 -17.38
CA ARG A 105 -5.15 15.46 -17.34
C ARG A 105 -5.66 14.16 -16.71
N GLU A 106 -4.91 13.06 -16.81
CA GLU A 106 -5.28 11.78 -16.18
C GLU A 106 -4.94 11.77 -14.68
N MET A 107 -4.19 12.76 -14.21
CA MET A 107 -3.68 12.86 -12.84
C MET A 107 -4.39 13.92 -12.02
N GLU A 108 -5.23 14.76 -12.64
CA GLU A 108 -5.87 15.92 -12.01
C GLU A 108 -6.68 15.55 -10.76
N ASP A 109 -7.33 14.38 -10.77
CA ASP A 109 -8.18 13.89 -9.67
C ASP A 109 -7.45 12.89 -8.74
N THR A 110 -6.11 12.84 -8.78
CA THR A 110 -5.34 11.88 -7.98
C THR A 110 -4.68 12.52 -6.75
N GLU A 111 -4.82 11.88 -5.58
CA GLU A 111 -4.11 12.31 -4.36
C GLU A 111 -2.59 12.36 -4.56
N ALA A 112 -2.05 11.50 -5.42
CA ALA A 112 -0.63 11.48 -5.75
C ALA A 112 -0.15 12.79 -6.39
N LEU A 113 -0.98 13.42 -7.23
CA LEU A 113 -0.67 14.73 -7.82
C LEU A 113 -0.75 15.83 -6.76
N ASP A 114 -1.75 15.82 -5.90
CA ASP A 114 -1.88 16.78 -4.80
C ASP A 114 -0.66 16.77 -3.88
N VAL A 115 -0.17 15.58 -3.53
CA VAL A 115 1.03 15.41 -2.71
C VAL A 115 2.28 15.92 -3.45
N TRP A 116 2.40 15.63 -4.75
CA TRP A 116 3.53 16.06 -5.57
C TRP A 116 3.62 17.58 -5.70
N LEU A 117 2.49 18.27 -5.90
CA LEU A 117 2.43 19.72 -6.08
C LEU A 117 2.61 20.50 -4.76
N LYS A 118 2.41 19.87 -3.60
CA LYS A 118 2.62 20.47 -2.27
C LYS A 118 4.09 20.45 -1.81
N ARG A 119 4.98 19.88 -2.61
CA ARG A 119 6.42 19.78 -2.34
C ARG A 119 7.16 21.05 -2.74
#